data_AF-A0A662UYI4-F1
#
_entry.id   AF-A0A662UYI4-F1
#
_cell.length_a   1.000
_cell.length_b   1.000
_cell.length_c   1.000
_cell.angle_alpha   90.00
_cell.angle_beta   90.00
_cell.angle_gamma   90.00
#
_symmetry.space_group_name_H-M   'P 1'
#
loop_
_entity.id
_entity.type
_entity.pdbx_description
1 polymer ?
#
loop_
_entity_poly.entity_id
_entity_poly.type
_entity_poly.pdbx_seq_one_letter_code
_entity_poly.pdbx_strand_id
1 'polypeptide(L)'
;MGSKIKTSIVIDRELWRKFREKIAMERGLRELSKAIEEAIEEELVEEIVLRELEKELGENIRYSSIEPIKPRVKTRAEEIVRELRESRL
;
A
#
# COMPACT_ATOMS: atom_id res chain seq x y z
N MET A 1 16.87 14.37 17.67
CA MET A 1 17.43 15.34 16.71
C MET A 1 18.42 14.61 15.82
N GLY A 2 18.20 14.60 14.51
CA GLY A 2 19.20 14.21 13.50
C GLY A 2 19.03 12.81 12.91
N SER A 3 18.46 12.72 11.71
CA SER A 3 18.80 11.65 10.76
C SER A 3 18.45 12.04 9.31
N LYS A 4 18.56 13.32 8.93
CA LYS A 4 18.52 13.69 7.52
C LYS A 4 19.94 13.58 6.95
N ILE A 5 20.08 12.82 5.88
CA ILE A 5 21.35 12.66 5.15
C ILE A 5 21.29 13.54 3.91
N LYS A 6 22.34 14.32 3.66
CA LYS A 6 22.46 15.05 2.40
C LYS A 6 22.90 14.08 1.31
N THR A 7 22.03 13.82 0.35
CA THR A 7 22.29 12.92 -0.77
C THR A 7 22.38 13.71 -2.06
N SER A 8 23.36 13.39 -2.91
CA SER A 8 23.48 13.93 -4.26
C SER A 8 23.03 12.85 -5.25
N ILE A 9 22.03 13.14 -6.07
CA ILE A 9 21.48 12.23 -7.07
C ILE A 9 21.53 12.85 -8.45
N VAL A 10 21.79 12.04 -9.47
CA VAL A 10 21.78 12.48 -10.88
C VAL A 10 20.39 12.18 -11.45
N ILE A 11 19.71 13.21 -11.95
CA ILE A 11 18.34 13.12 -12.48
C ILE A 11 18.33 13.75 -13.88
N ASP A 12 17.46 13.22 -14.76
CA ASP A 12 17.16 13.87 -16.02
C ASP A 12 16.74 15.34 -15.84
N ARG A 13 17.24 16.20 -16.73
CA ARG A 13 17.07 17.66 -16.63
C ARG A 13 15.61 18.07 -16.78
N GLU A 14 14.89 17.50 -17.74
CA GLU A 14 13.50 17.87 -18.00
C GLU A 14 12.58 17.35 -16.91
N LEU A 15 12.82 16.12 -16.46
CA LEU A 15 12.09 15.51 -15.35
C LEU A 15 12.22 16.35 -14.08
N TRP A 16 13.45 16.74 -13.72
CA TRP A 16 13.71 17.59 -12.56
C TRP A 16 13.04 18.96 -12.67
N ARG A 17 13.04 19.56 -13.86
CA ARG A 17 12.36 20.84 -14.12
C ARG A 17 10.85 20.72 -13.87
N LYS A 18 10.20 19.73 -14.50
CA LYS A 18 8.75 19.51 -14.35
C LYS A 18 8.36 19.23 -12.90
N PHE A 19 9.14 18.40 -12.21
CA PHE A 19 8.93 18.10 -10.80
C PHE A 19 9.01 19.37 -9.94
N ARG A 20 10.07 20.19 -10.13
CA ARG A 20 10.22 21.46 -9.42
C ARG A 20 9.09 22.44 -9.68
N GLU A 21 8.65 22.57 -10.93
CA GLU A 21 7.53 23.45 -11.30
C GLU A 21 6.24 23.03 -10.58
N LYS A 22 5.93 21.73 -10.59
CA LYS A 22 4.77 21.18 -9.87
C LYS A 22 4.83 21.47 -8.37
N ILE A 23 5.94 21.15 -7.70
CA ILE A 23 6.08 21.35 -6.25
C ILE A 23 6.09 22.85 -5.90
N ALA A 24 6.72 23.69 -6.72
CA ALA A 24 6.72 25.14 -6.51
C ALA A 24 5.31 25.73 -6.56
N MET A 25 4.45 25.25 -7.47
CA MET A 25 3.06 25.70 -7.59
C MET A 25 2.17 25.20 -6.45
N GLU A 26 2.30 23.93 -6.05
CA GLU A 26 1.39 23.30 -5.08
C GLU A 26 1.76 23.60 -3.63
N ARG A 27 3.05 23.63 -3.30
CA ARG A 27 3.54 23.58 -1.90
C ARG A 27 4.68 24.56 -1.61
N GLY A 28 5.25 25.17 -2.65
CA GLY A 28 6.41 26.07 -2.56
C GLY A 28 7.74 25.33 -2.47
N LEU A 29 8.82 25.99 -2.94
CA LEU A 29 10.15 25.37 -3.11
C LEU A 29 10.82 24.89 -1.81
N ARG A 30 10.35 25.34 -0.63
CA ARG A 30 10.89 24.90 0.66
C ARG A 30 10.55 23.45 0.98
N GLU A 31 9.55 22.87 0.33
CA GLU A 31 9.14 21.47 0.52
C GLU A 31 9.75 20.50 -0.51
N LEU A 32 10.73 20.93 -1.32
CA LEU A 32 11.30 20.07 -2.36
C LEU A 32 11.92 18.78 -1.81
N SER A 33 12.69 18.86 -0.73
CA SER A 33 13.28 17.68 -0.08
C SER A 33 12.20 16.76 0.51
N LYS A 34 11.12 17.34 1.04
CA LYS A 34 10.00 16.57 1.57
C LYS A 34 9.23 15.87 0.45
N ALA A 35 9.02 16.51 -0.69
CA ALA A 35 8.39 15.89 -1.85
C ALA A 35 9.22 14.73 -2.42
N ILE A 36 10.55 14.81 -2.34
CA ILE A 36 11.43 13.67 -2.70
C ILE A 36 11.33 12.57 -1.64
N GLU A 37 11.29 12.91 -0.35
CA GLU A 37 11.07 11.94 0.73
C GLU A 37 9.73 11.20 0.53
N GLU A 38 8.64 11.91 0.27
CA GLU A 38 7.31 11.34 0.00
C GLU A 38 7.35 10.41 -1.23
N ALA A 39 8.01 10.80 -2.32
CA ALA A 39 8.14 9.95 -3.50
C ALA A 39 8.94 8.66 -3.22
N ILE A 40 9.93 8.72 -2.33
CA ILE A 40 10.68 7.53 -1.89
C ILE A 40 9.82 6.65 -0.98
N GLU A 41 9.04 7.25 -0.08
CA GLU A 41 8.11 6.52 0.80
C GLU A 41 7.00 5.82 0.01
N GLU A 42 6.46 6.45 -1.03
CA GLU A 42 5.49 5.84 -1.94
C GLU A 42 6.04 4.59 -2.63
N GLU A 43 7.29 4.63 -3.10
CA GLU A 43 7.94 3.46 -3.71
C GLU A 43 8.15 2.31 -2.70
N LEU A 44 8.38 2.66 -1.43
CA LEU A 44 8.65 1.68 -0.36
C LEU A 44 7.39 1.27 0.43
N VAL A 45 6.19 1.71 0.01
CA VAL A 45 4.97 1.56 0.81
C VAL A 45 4.65 0.10 1.13
N GLU A 46 4.84 -0.81 0.18
CA GLU A 46 4.57 -2.24 0.36
C GLU A 46 5.49 -2.85 1.43
N GLU A 47 6.78 -2.53 1.38
CA GLU A 47 7.76 -3.00 2.37
C GLU A 47 7.49 -2.40 3.76
N ILE A 48 7.10 -1.13 3.82
CA ILE A 48 6.76 -0.45 5.07
C ILE A 48 5.54 -1.12 5.70
N VAL A 49 4.48 -1.35 4.91
CA VAL A 49 3.25 -2.01 5.36
C VAL A 49 3.53 -3.45 5.79
N LEU A 50 4.26 -4.21 4.98
CA LEU A 50 4.60 -5.60 5.30
C LEU A 50 5.36 -5.70 6.61
N ARG A 51 6.39 -4.86 6.78
CA ARG A 51 7.19 -4.82 8.01
C ARG A 51 6.36 -4.46 9.23
N GLU A 52 5.42 -3.52 9.10
CA GLU A 52 4.57 -3.12 10.22
C GLU A 52 3.56 -4.22 10.58
N LEU A 53 2.98 -4.88 9.58
CA LEU A 53 2.13 -6.06 9.78
C LEU A 53 2.91 -7.20 10.45
N GLU A 54 4.13 -7.48 10.01
CA GLU A 54 5.00 -8.50 10.61
C GLU A 54 5.34 -8.18 12.07
N LYS A 55 5.56 -6.90 12.42
CA LYS A 55 5.76 -6.50 13.82
C LYS A 55 4.52 -6.69 14.69
N GLU A 56 3.35 -6.28 14.19
CA GLU A 56 2.10 -6.41 14.95
C GLU A 56 1.66 -7.87 15.10
N LEU A 57 1.87 -8.67 14.07
CA LEU A 57 1.39 -10.06 14.03
C LEU A 57 2.41 -11.07 14.58
N GLY A 58 3.69 -10.70 14.63
CA GLY A 58 4.79 -11.58 15.04
C GLY A 58 5.01 -12.79 14.11
N GLU A 59 5.96 -13.67 14.45
CA GLU A 59 6.28 -14.88 13.66
C GLU A 59 5.17 -15.96 13.66
N ASN A 60 4.00 -15.70 14.25
CA ASN A 60 3.02 -16.73 14.60
C ASN A 60 1.64 -16.60 13.93
N ILE A 61 1.54 -16.04 12.72
CA ILE A 61 0.33 -16.25 11.92
C ILE A 61 0.36 -17.65 11.30
N ARG A 62 0.17 -18.66 12.14
CA ARG A 62 -0.48 -19.87 11.66
C ARG A 62 -1.94 -19.50 11.52
N TYR A 63 -2.42 -19.30 10.29
CA TYR A 63 -3.85 -19.37 9.98
C TYR A 63 -4.32 -20.79 10.35
N SER A 64 -4.55 -21.01 11.63
CA SER A 64 -4.75 -22.34 12.21
C SER A 64 -6.13 -22.88 11.85
N SER A 65 -7.06 -22.00 11.49
CA SER A 65 -8.31 -22.37 10.83
C SER A 65 -8.96 -21.13 10.19
N ILE A 66 -9.56 -21.33 9.01
CA ILE A 66 -10.54 -20.39 8.45
C ILE A 66 -11.90 -20.93 8.90
N GLU A 67 -12.51 -20.27 9.88
CA GLU A 67 -13.88 -20.63 10.31
C GLU A 67 -14.92 -19.87 9.48
N PRO A 68 -15.87 -20.58 8.86
CA PRO A 68 -16.95 -19.92 8.13
C PRO A 68 -17.87 -19.18 9.10
N ILE A 69 -17.97 -17.87 8.95
CA ILE A 69 -18.92 -17.06 9.70
C ILE A 69 -20.29 -17.20 9.06
N LYS A 70 -21.30 -17.62 9.84
CA LYS A 70 -22.68 -17.69 9.37
C LYS A 70 -23.21 -16.28 9.03
N PRO A 71 -23.89 -16.09 7.89
CA PRO A 71 -24.55 -14.83 7.57
C PRO A 71 -25.52 -14.40 8.66
N ARG A 72 -25.54 -13.11 9.00
CA ARG A 72 -26.45 -12.55 10.02
C ARG A 72 -27.91 -12.54 9.59
N VAL A 73 -28.17 -12.74 8.30
CA VAL A 73 -29.50 -12.78 7.69
C VAL A 73 -29.70 -14.13 7.03
N LYS A 74 -30.96 -14.57 6.93
CA LYS A 74 -31.29 -15.79 6.20
C LYS A 74 -30.88 -15.61 4.73
N THR A 75 -29.92 -16.40 4.29
CA THR A 75 -29.49 -16.44 2.88
C THR A 75 -29.85 -17.81 2.29
N ARG A 76 -30.05 -17.87 0.97
CA ARG A 76 -30.24 -19.12 0.22
C ARG A 76 -28.99 -19.41 -0.64
N ALA A 77 -27.81 -19.01 -0.15
CA ALA A 77 -26.57 -19.12 -0.90
C ALA A 77 -26.24 -20.59 -1.25
N GLU A 78 -26.54 -21.52 -0.35
CA GLU A 78 -26.41 -22.96 -0.55
C GLU A 78 -27.24 -23.48 -1.74
N GLU A 79 -28.47 -22.98 -1.91
CA GLU A 79 -29.36 -23.40 -2.99
C GLU A 79 -28.83 -22.90 -4.34
N ILE A 80 -28.44 -21.63 -4.42
CA ILE A 80 -27.88 -21.03 -5.64
C ILE A 80 -26.57 -21.70 -6.03
N VAL A 81 -25.68 -21.95 -5.07
CA VAL A 81 -24.39 -22.62 -5.33
C VAL A 81 -24.62 -24.07 -5.80
N ARG A 82 -25.65 -24.75 -5.29
CA ARG A 82 -26.03 -26.09 -5.74
C ARG A 82 -26.53 -26.06 -7.18
N GLU A 83 -27.45 -25.17 -7.52
CA GLU A 83 -27.96 -25.00 -8.89
C GLU A 83 -26.83 -24.72 -9.88
N LEU A 84 -25.91 -23.80 -9.54
CA LEU A 84 -24.75 -23.48 -10.39
C LEU A 84 -23.75 -24.63 -10.53
N ARG A 85 -23.71 -25.55 -9.56
CA ARG A 85 -22.84 -26.73 -9.63
C ARG A 85 -23.47 -27.81 -10.51
N GLU A 86 -24.77 -28.02 -10.36
CA GLU A 86 -25.53 -29.02 -11.12
C GLU A 86 -25.70 -28.62 -12.59
N SER A 87 -25.79 -27.33 -12.89
CA SER A 87 -25.86 -26.82 -14.27
C SER A 87 -24.56 -26.96 -15.07
N ARG A 88 -23.49 -27.49 -14.47
CA ARG A 88 -22.20 -27.78 -15.12
C ARG A 88 -22.04 -29.25 -15.51
N LEU A 89 -23.02 -30.11 -15.15
CA LEU A 89 -23.16 -31.49 -15.61
C LEU A 89 -24.05 -31.55 -16.85
#